data_AF-A0A9P7AIN8-F1
#
_entry.id   AF-A0A9P7AIN8-F1
#
_cell.length_a   1.000
_cell.length_b   1.000
_cell.length_c   1.000
_cell.angle_alpha   90.00
_cell.angle_beta   90.00
_cell.angle_gamma   90.00
#
_symmetry.space_group_name_H-M   'P 1'
#
loop_
_entity.id
_entity.type
_entity.pdbx_description
1 polymer ?
#
loop_
_entity_poly.entity_id
_entity_poly.type
_entity_poly.pdbx_seq_one_letter_code
_entity_poly.pdbx_strand_id
1 'polypeptide(L)'
;MSQQLQSLDGAMSSMQLGEAKQDEQRDSGRTKPSKPNRINITLPPPQRNAQMYGYYISQKSLYEAACSLLAKLHPDLSETKARTNARVNPSYSFKKTFHIQSLSTAYAILPPGQAVPAEYIVDGFGLVLYIFNDQPDSYHRRPTQKQVDELTRFMGREPQWLVDVSPARFCR
;
A
#
# COMPACT_ATOMS: atom_id res chain seq x y z
N MET A 1 69.01 -31.10 -55.64
CA MET A 1 70.43 -30.85 -55.32
C MET A 1 70.52 -30.45 -53.85
N SER A 2 71.37 -31.13 -53.09
CA SER A 2 71.92 -30.76 -51.76
C SER A 2 70.90 -30.59 -50.61
N GLN A 3 70.72 -31.57 -49.70
CA GLN A 3 71.55 -31.86 -48.51
C GLN A 3 72.13 -30.60 -47.82
N GLN A 4 71.71 -30.32 -46.58
CA GLN A 4 72.58 -30.41 -45.40
C GLN A 4 71.85 -30.12 -44.08
N LEU A 5 72.03 -31.07 -43.16
CA LEU A 5 71.80 -31.00 -41.71
C LEU A 5 72.87 -30.12 -41.04
N GLN A 6 72.51 -29.45 -39.94
CA GLN A 6 73.33 -29.19 -38.74
C GLN A 6 72.39 -28.59 -37.68
N SER A 7 71.97 -29.31 -36.64
CA SER A 7 72.67 -29.81 -35.44
C SER A 7 72.33 -28.93 -34.22
N LEU A 8 71.95 -29.64 -33.16
CA LEU A 8 71.56 -29.21 -31.83
C LEU A 8 72.70 -28.53 -31.08
N ASP A 9 72.37 -27.58 -30.19
CA ASP A 9 72.77 -27.66 -28.77
C ASP A 9 72.08 -26.58 -27.92
N GLY A 10 71.87 -26.88 -26.64
CA GLY A 10 71.57 -25.86 -25.63
C GLY A 10 70.45 -26.21 -24.65
N ALA A 11 70.74 -27.12 -23.72
CA ALA A 11 69.89 -27.43 -22.57
C ALA A 11 70.05 -26.40 -21.42
N MET A 12 69.08 -26.49 -20.49
CA MET A 12 69.13 -26.15 -19.05
C MET A 12 68.60 -24.78 -18.58
N SER A 13 67.36 -24.87 -18.06
CA SER A 13 66.99 -24.58 -16.66
C SER A 13 67.12 -23.14 -16.14
N SER A 14 65.98 -22.54 -15.76
CA SER A 14 65.62 -22.28 -14.36
C SER A 14 64.66 -21.08 -14.19
N MET A 15 63.91 -21.15 -13.09
CA MET A 15 63.22 -20.08 -12.36
C MET A 15 61.72 -19.86 -12.61
N GLN A 16 60.98 -20.41 -11.64
CA GLN A 16 59.66 -19.99 -11.14
C GLN A 16 59.58 -18.46 -10.94
N LEU A 17 58.43 -17.85 -11.24
CA LEU A 17 57.72 -16.90 -10.37
C LEU A 17 56.43 -16.39 -11.04
N GLY A 18 55.36 -16.18 -10.25
CA GLY A 18 54.20 -15.33 -10.58
C GLY A 18 52.99 -16.08 -11.15
N GLU A 19 51.98 -16.49 -10.35
CA GLU A 19 50.83 -15.65 -9.91
C GLU A 19 49.91 -15.24 -11.07
N ALA A 20 48.60 -15.25 -11.00
CA ALA A 20 47.57 -15.84 -10.15
C ALA A 20 46.27 -15.62 -10.95
N LYS A 21 45.29 -16.50 -10.77
CA LYS A 21 43.97 -16.47 -11.41
C LYS A 21 43.26 -15.11 -11.23
N GLN A 22 42.69 -14.58 -12.31
CA GLN A 22 41.57 -13.65 -12.25
C GLN A 22 40.38 -14.28 -12.98
N ASP A 23 39.65 -15.09 -12.23
CA ASP A 23 38.23 -15.32 -12.45
C ASP A 23 37.44 -14.23 -11.73
N GLU A 24 36.23 -14.01 -12.26
CA GLU A 24 35.05 -13.38 -11.64
C GLU A 24 34.72 -11.88 -11.84
N GLN A 25 33.41 -11.73 -12.05
CA GLN A 25 32.54 -10.59 -11.76
C GLN A 25 32.39 -9.48 -12.80
N ARG A 26 31.56 -9.77 -13.80
CA ARG A 26 30.55 -8.82 -14.30
C ARG A 26 29.20 -9.50 -14.51
N ASP A 27 28.60 -10.01 -13.44
CA ASP A 27 27.14 -10.18 -13.43
C ASP A 27 26.53 -8.97 -12.73
N SER A 28 25.94 -8.13 -13.56
CA SER A 28 25.32 -6.87 -13.16
C SER A 28 24.02 -7.24 -12.46
N GLY A 29 24.09 -7.39 -11.13
CA GLY A 29 22.94 -7.64 -10.27
C GLY A 29 21.82 -6.64 -10.57
N ARG A 30 20.87 -7.08 -11.39
CA ARG A 30 19.60 -6.40 -11.65
C ARG A 30 18.86 -6.41 -10.32
N THR A 31 19.05 -5.39 -9.51
CA THR A 31 18.27 -5.16 -8.29
C THR A 31 16.81 -5.09 -8.72
N LYS A 32 16.08 -6.19 -8.51
CA LYS A 32 14.63 -6.21 -8.67
C LYS A 32 14.10 -5.10 -7.77
N PRO A 33 13.24 -4.19 -8.26
CA PRO A 33 12.65 -3.18 -7.39
C PRO A 33 11.95 -3.91 -6.24
N SER A 34 12.44 -3.68 -5.02
CA SER A 34 11.82 -4.22 -3.81
C SER A 34 10.36 -3.76 -3.84
N LYS A 35 9.43 -4.73 -3.91
CA LYS A 35 8.01 -4.41 -3.93
C LYS A 35 7.71 -3.55 -2.70
N PRO A 36 7.00 -2.43 -2.85
CA PRO A 36 6.74 -1.55 -1.72
C PRO A 36 6.09 -2.35 -0.59
N ASN A 37 6.63 -2.21 0.62
CA ASN A 37 6.23 -3.01 1.77
C ASN A 37 4.78 -2.68 2.14
N ARG A 38 3.88 -3.60 1.82
CA ARG A 38 2.45 -3.50 2.14
C ARG A 38 2.26 -3.63 3.64
N ILE A 39 1.17 -3.08 4.17
CA ILE A 39 0.83 -3.31 5.57
C ILE A 39 0.80 -4.82 5.87
N ASN A 40 1.37 -5.18 7.01
CA ASN A 40 1.35 -6.53 7.52
C ASN A 40 0.30 -6.62 8.61
N ILE A 41 -0.89 -7.10 8.24
CA ILE A 41 -2.03 -7.23 9.13
C ILE A 41 -2.67 -8.59 8.95
N THR A 42 -3.00 -9.23 10.06
CA THR A 42 -3.72 -10.50 10.06
C THR A 42 -5.18 -10.27 9.71
N LEU A 43 -5.70 -11.05 8.76
CA LEU A 43 -7.12 -11.04 8.44
C LEU A 43 -7.93 -11.58 9.63
N PRO A 44 -9.09 -10.97 9.93
CA PRO A 44 -9.98 -11.48 10.96
C PRO A 44 -10.62 -12.80 10.51
N PRO A 45 -11.18 -13.59 11.44
CA PRO A 45 -11.94 -14.78 11.09
C PRO A 45 -13.06 -14.47 10.09
N PRO A 46 -13.35 -15.35 9.12
CA PRO A 46 -14.45 -15.14 8.18
C PRO A 46 -15.79 -14.94 8.90
N GLN A 47 -16.56 -13.95 8.44
CA GLN A 47 -17.90 -13.67 8.94
C GLN A 47 -18.92 -13.66 7.79
N ARG A 48 -20.21 -13.59 8.14
CA ARG A 48 -21.30 -13.48 7.15
C ARG A 48 -21.21 -12.19 6.33
N ASN A 49 -20.79 -11.10 6.96
CA ASN A 49 -20.64 -9.80 6.35
C ASN A 49 -19.16 -9.53 6.09
N ALA A 50 -18.86 -8.70 5.09
CA ALA A 50 -17.49 -8.30 4.82
C ALA A 50 -16.93 -7.50 5.99
N GLN A 51 -15.64 -7.67 6.25
CA GLN A 51 -14.92 -6.92 7.29
C GLN A 51 -14.03 -5.88 6.64
N MET A 52 -14.15 -4.65 7.10
CA MET A 52 -13.47 -3.46 6.58
C MET A 52 -12.42 -3.03 7.59
N TYR A 53 -11.21 -2.76 7.13
CA TYR A 53 -10.17 -2.19 7.98
C TYR A 53 -10.14 -0.68 7.82
N GLY A 54 -10.42 0.07 8.88
CA GLY A 54 -10.52 1.52 8.82
C GLY A 54 -10.96 2.22 10.09
N TYR A 55 -11.58 3.39 9.93
CA TYR A 55 -11.90 4.30 11.02
C TYR A 55 -13.38 4.64 11.02
N TYR A 56 -14.02 4.64 12.20
CA TYR A 56 -15.26 5.41 12.38
C TYR A 56 -14.98 6.88 12.10
N ILE A 57 -15.90 7.61 11.50
CA ILE A 57 -15.76 9.05 11.23
C ILE A 57 -17.13 9.72 11.23
N SER A 58 -17.23 10.94 11.76
CA SER A 58 -18.48 11.69 11.69
C SER A 58 -18.71 12.22 10.28
N GLN A 59 -19.98 12.41 9.90
CA GLN A 59 -20.30 13.01 8.60
C GLN A 59 -19.71 14.43 8.47
N LYS A 60 -19.72 15.20 9.58
CA LYS A 60 -19.13 16.54 9.65
C LYS A 60 -17.62 16.49 9.41
N SER A 61 -16.88 15.68 10.17
CA SER A 61 -15.42 15.59 10.05
C SER A 61 -15.00 15.05 8.69
N LEU A 62 -15.72 14.07 8.13
CA LEU A 62 -15.47 13.55 6.80
C LEU A 62 -15.62 14.64 5.73
N TYR A 63 -16.70 15.42 5.82
CA TYR A 63 -16.98 16.50 4.89
C TYR A 63 -15.96 17.66 4.99
N GLU A 64 -15.67 18.11 6.21
CA GLU A 64 -14.70 19.20 6.46
C GLU A 64 -13.30 18.81 5.99
N ALA A 65 -12.84 17.61 6.36
CA ALA A 65 -11.58 17.06 5.88
C ALA A 65 -11.56 16.95 4.35
N ALA A 66 -12.63 16.44 3.74
CA ALA A 66 -12.69 16.31 2.30
C ALA A 66 -12.59 17.68 1.59
N CYS A 67 -13.26 18.71 2.11
CA CYS A 67 -13.14 20.08 1.60
C CYS A 67 -11.71 20.62 1.75
N SER A 68 -11.10 20.48 2.92
CA SER A 68 -9.73 20.93 3.17
C SER A 68 -8.71 20.22 2.28
N LEU A 69 -8.88 18.92 2.04
CA LEU A 69 -8.01 18.15 1.16
C LEU A 69 -8.19 18.56 -0.31
N LEU A 70 -9.42 18.79 -0.77
CA LEU A 70 -9.68 19.27 -2.13
C LEU A 70 -9.08 20.65 -2.39
N ALA A 71 -9.21 21.59 -1.44
CA ALA A 71 -8.61 22.92 -1.56
C ALA A 71 -7.07 22.84 -1.69
N LYS A 72 -6.42 21.88 -1.02
CA LYS A 72 -4.98 21.64 -1.15
C LYS A 72 -4.59 20.98 -2.48
N LEU A 73 -5.39 20.02 -2.96
CA LEU A 73 -5.13 19.31 -4.21
C LEU A 73 -5.38 20.19 -5.45
N HIS A 74 -6.37 21.08 -5.36
CA HIS A 74 -6.80 21.95 -6.47
C HIS A 74 -7.09 23.37 -5.94
N PRO A 75 -6.06 24.21 -5.78
CA PRO A 75 -6.23 25.59 -5.30
C PRO A 75 -7.14 26.44 -6.19
N ASP A 76 -7.18 26.15 -7.50
CA ASP A 76 -8.00 26.86 -8.49
C ASP A 76 -9.46 26.36 -8.53
N LEU A 77 -9.79 25.31 -7.77
CA LEU A 77 -11.14 24.78 -7.74
C LEU A 77 -12.04 25.72 -6.94
N SER A 78 -13.05 26.28 -7.59
CA SER A 78 -14.06 27.12 -6.92
C SER A 78 -14.62 26.42 -5.68
N GLU A 79 -14.84 27.17 -4.61
CA GLU A 79 -15.34 26.63 -3.33
C GLU A 79 -16.63 25.81 -3.51
N THR A 80 -17.55 26.28 -4.35
CA THR A 80 -18.83 25.58 -4.62
C THR A 80 -18.60 24.20 -5.21
N LYS A 81 -17.65 24.06 -6.16
CA LYS A 81 -17.28 22.75 -6.73
C LYS A 81 -16.59 21.87 -5.70
N ALA A 82 -15.71 22.42 -4.86
CA ALA A 82 -15.04 21.66 -3.80
C ALA A 82 -16.06 21.08 -2.80
N ARG A 83 -16.99 21.92 -2.32
CA ARG A 83 -18.09 21.50 -1.43
C ARG A 83 -19.00 20.44 -2.07
N THR A 84 -19.34 20.61 -3.34
CA THR A 84 -20.16 19.63 -4.07
C THR A 84 -19.45 18.28 -4.19
N ASN A 85 -18.17 18.27 -4.56
CA ASN A 85 -17.40 17.04 -4.65
C ASN A 85 -17.25 16.35 -3.28
N ALA A 86 -16.99 17.12 -2.22
CA ALA A 86 -16.90 16.60 -0.86
C ALA A 86 -18.22 15.98 -0.37
N ARG A 87 -19.39 16.47 -0.82
CA ARG A 87 -20.70 15.85 -0.49
C ARG A 87 -20.94 14.57 -1.26
N VAL A 88 -20.65 14.55 -2.56
CA VAL A 88 -21.00 13.42 -3.45
C VAL A 88 -20.02 12.27 -3.30
N ASN A 89 -18.72 12.57 -3.17
CA ASN A 89 -17.68 11.57 -3.07
C ASN A 89 -16.56 12.05 -2.12
N PRO A 90 -16.83 12.10 -0.80
CA PRO A 90 -15.84 12.54 0.18
C PRO A 90 -14.56 11.72 0.13
N SER A 91 -14.64 10.42 -0.19
CA SER A 91 -13.48 9.54 -0.27
C SER A 91 -12.46 9.94 -1.35
N TYR A 92 -12.90 10.65 -2.40
CA TYR A 92 -12.04 10.99 -3.54
C TYR A 92 -10.80 11.80 -3.13
N SER A 93 -10.99 12.80 -2.28
CA SER A 93 -9.88 13.66 -1.85
C SER A 93 -8.87 12.88 -1.01
N PHE A 94 -9.34 12.02 -0.12
CA PHE A 94 -8.49 11.11 0.65
C PHE A 94 -7.70 10.15 -0.26
N LYS A 95 -8.35 9.52 -1.25
CA LYS A 95 -7.67 8.65 -2.23
C LYS A 95 -6.50 9.36 -2.91
N LYS A 96 -6.71 10.61 -3.31
CA LYS A 96 -5.71 11.43 -4.01
C LYS A 96 -4.62 11.93 -3.08
N THR A 97 -4.96 12.39 -1.89
CA THR A 97 -3.99 12.89 -0.90
C THR A 97 -3.09 11.77 -0.38
N PHE A 98 -3.66 10.65 0.07
CA PHE A 98 -2.91 9.56 0.71
C PHE A 98 -2.45 8.49 -0.28
N HIS A 99 -2.80 8.63 -1.57
CA HIS A 99 -2.46 7.70 -2.63
C HIS A 99 -2.98 6.26 -2.40
N ILE A 100 -4.08 6.11 -1.64
CA ILE A 100 -4.72 4.82 -1.33
C ILE A 100 -5.93 4.63 -2.24
N GLN A 101 -5.81 3.78 -3.27
CA GLN A 101 -6.87 3.60 -4.27
C GLN A 101 -8.13 2.89 -3.71
N SER A 102 -7.94 1.99 -2.75
CA SER A 102 -9.00 1.19 -2.13
C SER A 102 -9.81 1.94 -1.07
N LEU A 103 -9.40 3.16 -0.71
CA LEU A 103 -9.99 3.92 0.38
C LEU A 103 -11.42 4.36 0.04
N SER A 104 -12.41 4.04 0.86
CA SER A 104 -13.80 4.35 0.54
C SER A 104 -14.63 4.53 1.80
N THR A 105 -15.88 4.96 1.64
CA THR A 105 -16.82 5.14 2.73
C THR A 105 -17.88 4.05 2.72
N ALA A 106 -18.28 3.59 3.91
CA ALA A 106 -19.31 2.59 4.10
C ALA A 106 -19.97 2.75 5.47
N TYR A 107 -20.97 1.92 5.75
CA TYR A 107 -21.59 1.81 7.06
C TYR A 107 -21.16 0.52 7.73
N ALA A 108 -20.93 0.56 9.04
CA ALA A 108 -20.60 -0.60 9.84
C ALA A 108 -21.64 -0.88 10.93
N ILE A 109 -21.79 -2.16 11.23
CA ILE A 109 -22.56 -2.65 12.37
C ILE A 109 -21.88 -2.17 13.65
N LEU A 110 -22.65 -1.59 14.56
CA LEU A 110 -22.14 -1.15 15.86
C LEU A 110 -21.84 -2.39 16.73
N PRO A 111 -20.59 -2.55 17.22
CA PRO A 111 -20.24 -3.67 18.07
C PRO A 111 -21.02 -3.62 19.40
N PRO A 112 -21.58 -4.76 19.86
CA PRO A 112 -22.34 -4.80 21.10
C PRO A 112 -21.45 -4.44 22.29
N GLY A 113 -21.91 -3.52 23.13
CA GLY A 113 -21.18 -3.09 24.34
C GLY A 113 -20.02 -2.13 24.10
N GLN A 114 -19.69 -1.78 22.84
CA GLN A 114 -18.69 -0.76 22.55
C GLN A 114 -19.35 0.61 22.46
N ALA A 115 -18.84 1.57 23.23
CA ALA A 115 -19.26 2.96 23.13
C ALA A 115 -18.73 3.58 21.83
N VAL A 116 -19.58 3.68 20.81
CA VAL A 116 -19.31 4.46 19.60
C VAL A 116 -19.88 5.87 19.81
N PRO A 117 -19.07 6.93 19.64
CA PRO A 117 -19.56 8.31 19.75
C PRO A 117 -20.76 8.57 18.84
N ALA A 118 -21.77 9.27 19.35
CA ALA A 118 -23.04 9.48 18.65
C ALA A 118 -22.85 10.22 17.31
N GLU A 119 -21.84 11.07 17.20
CA GLU A 119 -21.52 11.79 15.97
C GLU A 119 -21.02 10.89 14.83
N TYR A 120 -20.61 9.65 15.13
CA TYR A 120 -20.22 8.66 14.11
C TYR A 120 -21.41 7.82 13.65
N ILE A 121 -22.56 7.93 14.31
CA ILE A 121 -23.73 7.11 14.04
C ILE A 121 -24.65 7.85 13.06
N VAL A 122 -25.02 7.16 11.98
CA VAL A 122 -25.96 7.61 10.95
C VAL A 122 -26.96 6.49 10.73
N ASP A 123 -28.25 6.77 10.94
CA ASP A 123 -29.35 5.81 10.79
C ASP A 123 -29.15 4.48 11.56
N GLY A 124 -28.52 4.55 12.73
CA GLY A 124 -28.24 3.39 13.58
C GLY A 124 -26.97 2.60 13.23
N PHE A 125 -26.21 3.03 12.24
CA PHE A 125 -24.95 2.42 11.82
C PHE A 125 -23.78 3.38 11.98
N GLY A 126 -22.57 2.85 12.19
CA GLY A 126 -21.38 3.70 12.24
C GLY A 126 -20.91 4.06 10.83
N LEU A 127 -20.71 5.35 10.54
CA LEU A 127 -20.08 5.79 9.31
C LEU A 127 -18.57 5.51 9.37
N VAL A 128 -18.04 4.87 8.33
CA VAL A 128 -16.67 4.38 8.28
C VAL A 128 -15.95 4.92 7.05
N LEU A 129 -14.71 5.37 7.25
CA LEU A 129 -13.71 5.53 6.19
C LEU A 129 -12.80 4.30 6.23
N TYR A 130 -12.96 3.39 5.29
CA TYR A 130 -12.19 2.15 5.25
C TYR A 130 -11.08 2.19 4.21
N ILE A 131 -9.96 1.54 4.53
CA ILE A 131 -8.73 1.49 3.75
C ILE A 131 -8.81 0.34 2.73
N PHE A 132 -9.23 -0.84 3.17
CA PHE A 132 -9.47 -2.05 2.37
C PHE A 132 -10.42 -2.97 3.15
N ASN A 133 -10.80 -4.11 2.56
CA ASN A 133 -11.65 -5.11 3.22
C ASN A 133 -11.05 -6.53 3.11
N ASP A 134 -11.69 -7.48 3.77
CA ASP A 134 -11.30 -8.89 3.84
C ASP A 134 -11.51 -9.67 2.54
N GLN A 135 -12.09 -9.05 1.50
CA GLN A 135 -12.24 -9.68 0.19
C GLN A 135 -10.88 -9.80 -0.53
N PRO A 136 -10.62 -10.91 -1.24
CA PRO A 136 -9.31 -11.16 -1.87
C PRO A 136 -8.82 -10.00 -2.75
N ASP A 137 -9.70 -9.46 -3.60
CA ASP A 137 -9.35 -8.37 -4.53
C ASP A 137 -8.90 -7.09 -3.80
N SER A 138 -9.54 -6.78 -2.69
CA SER A 138 -9.22 -5.60 -1.86
C SER A 138 -7.94 -5.85 -1.07
N TYR A 139 -7.82 -7.03 -0.46
CA TYR A 139 -6.64 -7.43 0.31
C TYR A 139 -5.36 -7.49 -0.53
N HIS A 140 -5.46 -7.93 -1.79
CA HIS A 140 -4.35 -7.90 -2.75
C HIS A 140 -4.01 -6.49 -3.23
N ARG A 141 -4.88 -5.50 -3.00
CA ARG A 141 -4.64 -4.08 -3.32
C ARG A 141 -4.35 -3.24 -2.08
N ARG A 142 -4.11 -3.87 -0.92
CA ARG A 142 -3.82 -3.16 0.32
C ARG A 142 -2.64 -2.19 0.18
N PRO A 143 -2.73 -1.00 0.79
CA PRO A 143 -1.69 0.01 0.69
C PRO A 143 -0.40 -0.35 1.44
N THR A 144 0.60 0.50 1.26
CA THR A 144 1.87 0.42 1.99
C THR A 144 1.72 0.88 3.44
N GLN A 145 2.62 0.44 4.32
CA GLN A 145 2.62 0.89 5.72
C GLN A 145 2.71 2.40 5.82
N LYS A 146 3.62 3.03 5.06
CA LYS A 146 3.78 4.49 5.01
C LYS A 146 2.46 5.22 4.71
N GLN A 147 1.70 4.74 3.73
CA GLN A 147 0.42 5.37 3.36
C GLN A 147 -0.62 5.26 4.48
N VAL A 148 -0.65 4.11 5.17
CA VAL A 148 -1.54 3.93 6.32
C VAL A 148 -1.08 4.78 7.50
N ASP A 149 0.23 4.87 7.76
CA ASP A 149 0.77 5.71 8.84
C ASP A 149 0.45 7.20 8.62
N GLU A 150 0.54 7.68 7.38
CA GLU A 150 0.15 9.05 7.00
C GLU A 150 -1.34 9.30 7.26
N LEU A 151 -2.19 8.34 6.87
CA LEU A 151 -3.63 8.43 7.13
C LEU A 151 -3.94 8.33 8.63
N THR A 152 -3.33 7.39 9.36
CA THR A 152 -3.48 7.23 10.82
C THR A 152 -3.06 8.51 11.55
N ARG A 153 -1.94 9.14 11.16
CA ARG A 153 -1.53 10.43 11.71
C ARG A 153 -2.56 11.52 11.43
N PHE A 154 -3.15 11.55 10.24
CA PHE A 154 -4.22 12.49 9.91
C PHE A 154 -5.49 12.23 10.72
N MET A 155 -5.86 10.97 10.92
CA MET A 155 -7.07 10.55 11.65
C MET A 155 -6.90 10.68 13.17
N GLY A 156 -5.67 10.69 13.68
CA GLY A 156 -5.34 10.79 15.11
C GLY A 156 -5.72 9.55 15.92
N ARG A 157 -5.99 8.42 15.27
CA ARG A 157 -6.38 7.15 15.90
C ARG A 157 -5.99 5.98 15.00
N GLU A 158 -5.83 4.80 15.59
CA GLU A 158 -5.52 3.57 14.85
C GLU A 158 -6.75 3.04 14.07
N PRO A 159 -6.54 2.42 12.89
CA PRO A 159 -7.58 1.71 12.19
C PRO A 159 -7.88 0.37 12.84
N GLN A 160 -9.14 -0.07 12.73
CA GLN A 160 -9.63 -1.32 13.31
C GLN A 160 -10.48 -2.08 12.29
N TRP A 161 -10.70 -3.37 12.56
CA TRP A 161 -11.64 -4.19 11.79
C TRP A 161 -13.08 -3.86 12.19
N LEU A 162 -13.90 -3.56 11.19
CA LEU A 162 -15.28 -3.11 11.31
C LEU A 162 -16.16 -3.96 10.40
N VAL A 163 -17.33 -4.37 10.85
CA VAL A 163 -18.20 -5.26 10.08
C VAL A 163 -19.13 -4.42 9.20
N ASP A 164 -19.09 -4.61 7.89
CA ASP A 164 -20.00 -3.94 6.94
C ASP A 164 -21.46 -4.31 7.25
N VAL A 165 -22.38 -3.38 7.06
CA VAL A 165 -23.82 -3.65 7.12
C VAL A 165 -24.29 -4.52 5.95
N SER A 166 -23.58 -4.44 4.82
CA SER A 166 -23.88 -5.21 3.64
C SER A 166 -23.40 -6.65 3.82
N PRO A 167 -24.26 -7.66 3.54
CA PRO A 167 -23.77 -9.02 3.44
C PRO A 167 -22.69 -9.07 2.36
N ALA A 168 -21.65 -9.88 2.57
CA ALA A 168 -20.61 -10.07 1.56
C ALA A 168 -21.30 -10.51 0.27
N ARG A 169 -21.39 -9.61 -0.72
CA ARG A 169 -21.78 -10.01 -2.05
C ARG A 169 -20.63 -10.89 -2.53
N PHE A 170 -20.92 -12.19 -2.69
CA PHE A 170 -20.06 -13.23 -3.25
C PHE A 170 -19.08 -13.92 -2.28
N CYS A 171 -19.61 -14.90 -1.54
CA CYS A 171 -18.92 -16.18 -1.36
C CYS A 171 -19.67 -17.23 -2.18
N ARG A 172 -19.22 -17.47 -3.42
CA ARG A 172 -19.45 -18.72 -4.17
C ARG A 172 -18.19 -19.02 -4.97
#